data_AF-A0A7S2Q9H2-F1
#
_entry.id   AF-A0A7S2Q9H2-F1
#
_cell.length_a   1.000
_cell.length_b   1.000
_cell.length_c   1.000
_cell.angle_alpha   90.00
_cell.angle_beta   90.00
_cell.angle_gamma   90.00
#
_symmetry.space_group_name_H-M   'P 1'
#
loop_
_entity.id
_entity.type
_entity.pdbx_description
1 polymer ?
#
loop_
_entity_poly.entity_id
_entity_poly.type
_entity_poly.pdbx_seq_one_letter_code
_entity_poly.pdbx_strand_id
1 'polypeptide(L)'
;DALQASGVLPRGANVLGFFDSPYWIEMPAVGGVSEAQHDVALQTRELVKNLRNDDVIRGTGACSLDEVWKCAFAEFRMPLVKTPFLLVASIYDAYQLQTQGVFCCPFPQPKPLFLEHVARFANRSHHEMLLLPQVSRGESGIFLTSCYDHYLSKWADFSSARALGVTLADALAQ
;
A
#
# COMPACT_ATOMS: atom_id res chain seq x y z
N ASP A 1 -29.88 6.10 -10.17
CA ASP A 1 -28.64 5.56 -10.78
C ASP A 1 -28.70 4.05 -10.89
N ALA A 2 -29.23 3.55 -12.00
CA ALA A 2 -29.25 2.12 -12.28
C ALA A 2 -27.93 1.74 -12.94
N LEU A 3 -26.94 1.31 -12.14
CA LEU A 3 -25.81 0.56 -12.67
C LEU A 3 -26.37 -0.61 -13.50
N GLN A 4 -25.99 -0.67 -14.78
CA GLN A 4 -26.46 -1.75 -15.65
C GLN A 4 -25.99 -3.10 -15.10
N ALA A 5 -26.89 -4.09 -15.08
CA ALA A 5 -26.60 -5.44 -14.60
C ALA A 5 -25.44 -6.13 -15.36
N SER A 6 -25.12 -5.67 -16.57
CA SER A 6 -24.02 -6.18 -17.40
C SER A 6 -22.63 -5.61 -17.06
N GLY A 7 -22.50 -4.79 -16.02
CA GLY A 7 -21.27 -4.02 -15.78
C GLY A 7 -21.07 -2.95 -16.85
N VAL A 8 -20.16 -2.01 -16.59
CA VAL A 8 -19.89 -0.88 -17.50
C VAL A 8 -18.76 -1.21 -18.50
N LEU A 9 -18.06 -2.33 -18.30
CA LEU A 9 -16.93 -2.72 -19.12
C LEU A 9 -17.38 -3.54 -20.34
N PRO A 10 -16.80 -3.30 -21.53
CA PRO A 10 -17.03 -4.14 -22.70
C PRO A 10 -16.74 -5.61 -22.40
N ARG A 11 -17.52 -6.52 -23.00
CA ARG A 11 -17.23 -7.95 -22.93
C ARG A 11 -15.83 -8.23 -23.50
N GLY A 12 -15.04 -9.01 -22.78
CA GLY A 12 -13.67 -9.34 -23.17
C GLY A 12 -12.63 -8.28 -22.81
N ALA A 13 -13.02 -7.18 -22.15
CA ALA A 13 -12.04 -6.25 -21.58
C ALA A 13 -11.23 -6.94 -20.48
N ASN A 14 -9.91 -6.81 -20.54
CA ASN A 14 -9.02 -7.26 -19.47
C ASN A 14 -8.97 -6.17 -18.39
N VAL A 15 -9.18 -6.56 -17.13
CA VAL A 15 -9.08 -5.67 -15.98
C VAL A 15 -7.75 -5.92 -15.30
N LEU A 16 -6.98 -4.85 -15.08
CA LEU A 16 -5.69 -4.86 -14.40
C LEU A 16 -5.73 -3.90 -13.22
N GLY A 17 -4.99 -4.22 -12.16
CA GLY A 17 -4.79 -3.34 -11.01
C GLY A 17 -3.58 -2.43 -11.21
N PHE A 18 -3.76 -1.14 -10.94
CA PHE A 18 -2.66 -0.22 -10.73
C PHE A 18 -2.77 0.33 -9.30
N PHE A 19 -1.81 -0.03 -8.47
CA PHE A 19 -1.84 0.21 -7.03
C PHE A 19 -0.68 1.13 -6.67
N ASP A 20 -0.93 2.42 -6.50
CA ASP A 20 0.12 3.39 -6.15
C ASP A 20 0.09 3.76 -4.68
N SER A 21 1.12 3.30 -3.97
CA SER A 21 1.38 3.51 -2.56
C SER A 21 0.27 3.04 -1.60
N PRO A 22 -0.47 1.94 -1.85
CA PRO A 22 -1.45 1.45 -0.88
C PRO A 22 -0.83 0.52 0.16
N TYR A 23 0.42 0.04 -0.03
CA TYR A 23 0.99 -1.05 0.77
C TYR A 23 1.46 -0.60 2.16
N TRP A 24 0.49 -0.36 3.04
CA TRP A 24 0.77 -0.12 4.45
C TRP A 24 0.91 -1.43 5.22
N ILE A 25 1.75 -1.42 6.25
CA ILE A 25 1.97 -2.56 7.17
C ILE A 25 1.49 -2.24 8.60
N GLU A 26 0.96 -3.23 9.31
CA GLU A 26 0.54 -3.13 10.71
C GLU A 26 1.78 -3.08 11.58
N MET A 27 2.24 -1.87 11.87
CA MET A 27 3.41 -1.62 12.67
C MET A 27 3.11 -0.47 13.64
N PRO A 28 3.46 -0.61 14.93
CA PRO A 28 3.19 0.42 15.92
C PRO A 28 3.89 1.73 15.56
N ALA A 29 3.43 2.83 16.16
CA ALA A 29 4.12 4.11 16.04
C ALA A 29 5.52 4.06 16.65
N VAL A 30 6.35 5.05 16.31
CA VAL A 30 7.68 5.15 16.93
C VAL A 30 7.56 5.40 18.44
N GLY A 31 8.47 4.84 19.24
CA GLY A 31 8.42 4.98 20.69
C GLY A 31 8.38 6.45 21.14
N GLY A 32 7.44 6.78 22.03
CA GLY A 32 7.27 8.13 22.58
C GLY A 32 6.28 9.03 21.85
N VAL A 33 5.51 8.51 20.88
CA VAL A 33 4.33 9.20 20.32
C VAL A 33 3.03 8.47 20.67
N SER A 34 1.89 9.17 20.56
CA SER A 34 0.56 8.60 20.88
C SER A 34 0.09 7.63 19.80
N GLU A 35 -0.15 6.36 20.17
CA GLU A 35 -0.64 5.33 19.24
C GLU A 35 -1.97 5.72 18.58
N ALA A 36 -2.90 6.33 19.33
CA ALA A 36 -4.20 6.74 18.80
C ALA A 36 -4.10 7.71 17.61
N GLN A 37 -3.02 8.49 17.52
CA GLN A 37 -2.77 9.43 16.44
C GLN A 37 -1.79 8.91 15.39
N HIS A 38 -1.06 7.84 15.70
CA HIS A 38 0.12 7.46 14.93
C HIS A 38 0.17 5.97 14.52
N ASP A 39 -0.89 5.21 14.77
CA ASP A 39 -1.02 3.84 14.31
C ASP A 39 -2.05 3.74 13.17
N VAL A 40 -1.56 3.51 11.94
CA VAL A 40 -2.39 3.41 10.73
C VAL A 40 -3.37 2.24 10.80
N ALA A 41 -2.98 1.12 11.42
CA ALA A 41 -3.85 -0.05 11.55
C ALA A 41 -4.97 0.23 12.56
N LEU A 42 -4.66 0.88 13.69
CA LEU A 42 -5.67 1.32 14.66
C LEU A 42 -6.63 2.33 14.04
N GLN A 43 -6.13 3.33 13.31
CA GLN A 43 -6.95 4.31 12.59
C GLN A 43 -7.87 3.63 11.58
N THR A 44 -7.36 2.65 10.84
CA THR A 44 -8.15 1.86 9.88
C THR A 44 -9.25 1.08 10.61
N ARG A 45 -8.92 0.41 11.73
CA ARG A 45 -9.88 -0.35 12.54
C ARG A 45 -11.01 0.53 13.05
N GLU A 46 -10.69 1.71 13.59
CA GLU A 46 -11.71 2.64 14.07
C GLU A 46 -12.53 3.22 12.92
N LEU A 47 -11.92 3.52 11.77
CA LEU A 47 -12.65 3.99 10.58
C LEU A 47 -13.69 2.95 10.12
N VAL A 48 -13.28 1.70 9.94
CA VAL A 48 -14.16 0.60 9.51
C VAL A 48 -15.32 0.40 10.49
N LYS A 49 -15.00 0.37 11.79
CA LYS A 49 -16.00 0.25 12.86
C LYS A 49 -17.03 1.39 12.83
N ASN A 50 -16.57 2.63 12.59
CA ASN A 50 -17.45 3.80 12.58
C ASN A 50 -18.28 3.95 11.30
N LEU A 51 -17.75 3.53 10.14
CA LEU A 51 -18.46 3.61 8.87
C LEU A 51 -19.49 2.49 8.66
N ARG A 52 -19.37 1.36 9.39
CA ARG A 52 -20.29 0.20 9.29
C ARG A 52 -20.48 -0.28 7.85
N ASN A 53 -19.39 -0.30 7.09
CA ASN A 53 -19.35 -0.55 5.64
C ASN A 53 -18.71 -1.90 5.29
N ASP A 54 -18.92 -2.90 6.14
CA ASP A 54 -18.29 -4.22 6.04
C ASP A 54 -18.49 -4.88 4.68
N ASP A 55 -19.70 -4.84 4.13
CA ASP A 55 -20.01 -5.44 2.83
C ASP A 55 -19.23 -4.77 1.68
N VAL A 56 -19.02 -3.45 1.76
CA VAL A 56 -18.23 -2.70 0.76
C VAL A 56 -16.77 -3.09 0.87
N ILE A 57 -16.23 -3.16 2.08
CA ILE A 57 -14.82 -3.47 2.33
C ILE A 57 -14.50 -4.93 1.97
N ARG A 58 -15.37 -5.86 2.37
CA ARG A 58 -15.22 -7.29 2.02
C ARG A 58 -15.40 -7.51 0.51
N GLY A 59 -16.16 -6.64 -0.14
CA GLY A 59 -16.65 -6.84 -1.50
C GLY A 59 -17.56 -8.06 -1.57
N THR A 60 -17.89 -8.49 -2.78
CA THR A 60 -18.71 -9.68 -3.08
C THR A 60 -17.96 -10.99 -2.77
N GLY A 61 -17.56 -11.18 -1.51
CA GLY A 61 -16.76 -12.32 -1.03
C GLY A 61 -15.28 -12.24 -1.40
N ALA A 62 -14.81 -11.08 -1.88
CA ALA A 62 -13.43 -10.93 -2.32
C ALA A 62 -12.44 -10.98 -1.13
N CYS A 63 -12.88 -10.64 0.10
CA CYS A 63 -12.11 -10.81 1.33
C CYS A 63 -12.93 -11.50 2.42
N SER A 64 -12.42 -12.62 2.93
CA SER A 64 -13.07 -13.45 3.95
C SER A 64 -12.34 -13.45 5.29
N LEU A 65 -11.48 -12.46 5.56
CA LEU A 65 -10.77 -12.36 6.84
C LEU A 65 -11.74 -12.07 7.99
N ASP A 66 -11.48 -12.61 9.17
CA ASP A 66 -12.38 -12.45 10.32
C ASP A 66 -12.53 -10.97 10.70
N GLU A 67 -11.41 -10.25 10.81
CA GLU A 67 -11.40 -8.82 11.10
C GLU A 67 -11.57 -8.00 9.82
N VAL A 68 -12.73 -7.34 9.66
CA VAL A 68 -13.10 -6.57 8.47
C VAL A 68 -12.06 -5.51 8.11
N TRP A 69 -11.46 -4.85 9.11
CA TRP A 69 -10.48 -3.79 8.86
C TRP A 69 -9.24 -4.29 8.11
N LYS A 70 -8.87 -5.57 8.26
CA LYS A 70 -7.78 -6.19 7.48
C LYS A 70 -8.13 -6.27 6.00
N CYS A 71 -9.40 -6.38 5.64
CA CYS A 71 -9.83 -6.32 4.25
C CYS A 71 -9.68 -4.92 3.62
N ALA A 72 -9.56 -3.86 4.44
CA ALA A 72 -9.27 -2.50 3.99
C ALA A 72 -7.78 -2.14 4.07
N PHE A 73 -6.93 -3.06 4.54
CA PHE A 73 -5.53 -2.78 4.83
C PHE A 73 -4.62 -3.67 3.96
N ALA A 74 -3.73 -3.04 3.19
CA ALA A 74 -3.08 -3.69 2.05
C ALA A 74 -2.20 -4.90 2.43
N GLU A 75 -1.48 -4.86 3.55
CA GLU A 75 -0.69 -6.01 4.03
C GLU A 75 -1.51 -7.32 4.02
N PHE A 76 -2.76 -7.26 4.48
CA PHE A 76 -3.62 -8.43 4.54
C PHE A 76 -4.46 -8.62 3.27
N ARG A 77 -4.79 -7.52 2.59
CA ARG A 77 -5.67 -7.54 1.43
C ARG A 77 -4.97 -7.99 0.16
N MET A 78 -3.74 -7.53 -0.07
CA MET A 78 -2.98 -7.77 -1.30
C MET A 78 -2.72 -9.26 -1.58
N PRO A 79 -2.40 -10.12 -0.59
CA PRO A 79 -2.29 -11.56 -0.81
C PRO A 79 -3.56 -12.22 -1.37
N LEU A 80 -4.73 -11.61 -1.17
CA LEU A 80 -6.03 -12.13 -1.62
C LEU A 80 -6.45 -11.62 -3.01
N VAL A 81 -5.74 -10.63 -3.57
CA VAL A 81 -6.10 -10.03 -4.86
C VAL A 81 -5.83 -11.03 -5.99
N LYS A 82 -6.85 -11.35 -6.78
CA LYS A 82 -6.73 -12.30 -7.90
C LYS A 82 -6.45 -11.61 -9.24
N THR A 83 -6.85 -10.35 -9.37
CA THR A 83 -6.63 -9.55 -10.57
C THR A 83 -5.14 -9.26 -10.72
N PRO A 84 -4.51 -9.53 -11.87
CA PRO A 84 -3.13 -9.12 -12.12
C PRO A 84 -2.94 -7.63 -11.87
N PHE A 85 -1.83 -7.25 -11.25
CA PHE A 85 -1.56 -5.86 -10.90
C PHE A 85 -0.10 -5.45 -11.04
N LEU A 86 0.12 -4.14 -11.12
CA LEU A 86 1.39 -3.49 -10.79
C LEU A 86 1.25 -2.74 -9.47
N LEU A 87 2.04 -3.13 -8.47
CA LEU A 87 2.15 -2.43 -7.19
C LEU A 87 3.31 -1.45 -7.26
N VAL A 88 3.00 -0.16 -7.25
CA VAL A 88 3.97 0.93 -7.14
C VAL A 88 4.09 1.31 -5.67
N ALA A 89 5.27 1.21 -5.09
CA ALA A 89 5.46 1.50 -3.67
C ALA A 89 6.86 2.04 -3.38
N SER A 90 7.00 2.61 -2.19
CA SER A 90 8.29 2.90 -1.58
C SER A 90 8.50 2.05 -0.34
N ILE A 91 9.70 1.49 -0.15
CA ILE A 91 10.09 0.87 1.13
C ILE A 91 10.23 1.92 2.25
N TYR A 92 10.19 3.20 1.93
CA TYR A 92 10.15 4.34 2.85
C TYR A 92 8.91 5.21 2.58
N ASP A 93 7.74 4.59 2.44
CA ASP A 93 6.48 5.30 2.23
C ASP A 93 6.31 6.46 3.22
N ALA A 94 6.28 7.67 2.68
CA ALA A 94 6.32 8.90 3.46
C ALA A 94 5.05 9.09 4.28
N TYR A 95 3.88 8.65 3.78
CA TYR A 95 2.61 8.78 4.48
C TYR A 95 2.57 7.90 5.72
N GLN A 96 2.94 6.61 5.58
CA GLN A 96 2.95 5.72 6.72
C GLN A 96 3.99 6.13 7.75
N LEU A 97 5.21 6.48 7.33
CA LEU A 97 6.27 6.91 8.26
C LEU A 97 5.89 8.20 9.01
N GLN A 98 5.30 9.20 8.34
CA GLN A 98 4.80 10.41 9.00
C GLN A 98 3.68 10.11 9.97
N THR A 99 2.71 9.29 9.54
CA THR A 99 1.63 8.85 10.42
C THR A 99 2.22 8.13 11.62
N GLN A 100 3.30 7.37 11.51
CA GLN A 100 3.98 6.71 12.64
C GLN A 100 4.85 7.64 13.50
N GLY A 101 4.82 8.96 13.28
CA GLY A 101 5.59 9.94 14.04
C GLY A 101 7.03 10.14 13.54
N VAL A 102 7.38 9.57 12.38
CA VAL A 102 8.67 9.81 11.71
C VAL A 102 8.48 10.87 10.64
N PHE A 103 8.80 12.11 10.98
CA PHE A 103 8.72 13.24 10.06
C PHE A 103 10.08 13.45 9.38
N CYS A 104 10.12 13.47 8.05
CA CYS A 104 11.30 13.95 7.34
C CYS A 104 11.37 15.49 7.44
N CYS A 105 12.58 16.01 7.72
CA CYS A 105 13.00 17.41 7.58
C CYS A 105 12.16 18.53 8.26
N PRO A 106 12.81 19.53 8.89
CA PRO A 106 14.22 19.62 9.24
C PRO A 106 14.39 19.06 10.67
N PHE A 107 14.65 17.77 10.82
CA PHE A 107 15.18 17.27 12.09
C PHE A 107 16.70 17.37 12.02
N PRO A 108 17.33 18.34 12.71
CA PRO A 108 18.77 18.56 12.60
C PRO A 108 19.60 17.38 13.09
N GLN A 109 19.01 16.44 13.84
CA GLN A 109 19.58 15.12 14.12
C GLN A 109 18.47 14.06 14.21
N PRO A 110 18.46 13.01 13.36
CA PRO A 110 17.52 11.91 13.53
C PRO A 110 17.83 11.18 14.84
N LYS A 111 16.83 11.03 15.70
CA LYS A 111 16.97 10.24 16.93
C LYS A 111 17.28 8.78 16.55
N PRO A 112 18.15 8.06 17.28
CA PRO A 112 18.45 6.66 16.97
C PRO A 112 17.21 5.76 16.84
N LEU A 113 16.20 6.00 17.68
CA LEU A 113 14.91 5.29 17.60
C LEU A 113 14.18 5.48 16.27
N PHE A 114 14.33 6.64 15.61
CA PHE A 114 13.70 6.89 14.31
C PHE A 114 14.40 6.10 13.21
N LEU A 115 15.73 6.07 13.22
CA LEU A 115 16.52 5.29 12.26
C LEU A 115 16.22 3.79 12.39
N GLU A 116 16.14 3.28 13.61
CA GLU A 116 15.78 1.89 13.87
C GLU A 116 14.35 1.59 13.36
N HIS A 117 13.40 2.47 13.66
CA HIS A 117 12.01 2.32 13.20
C HIS A 117 11.91 2.29 11.68
N VAL A 118 12.56 3.24 11.01
CA VAL A 118 12.62 3.34 9.54
C VAL A 118 13.27 2.10 8.94
N ALA A 119 14.36 1.60 9.52
CA ALA A 119 15.02 0.38 9.04
C ALA A 119 14.12 -0.85 9.19
N ARG A 120 13.42 -0.99 10.32
CA ARG A 120 12.45 -2.09 10.52
C ARG A 120 11.28 -2.00 9.53
N PHE A 121 10.73 -0.81 9.33
CA PHE A 121 9.67 -0.55 8.36
C PHE A 121 10.11 -0.97 6.96
N ALA A 122 11.25 -0.46 6.49
CA ALA A 122 11.75 -0.75 5.15
C ALA A 122 12.04 -2.23 4.92
N ASN A 123 12.69 -2.89 5.90
CA ASN A 123 12.99 -4.31 5.80
C ASN A 123 11.71 -5.16 5.72
N ARG A 124 10.71 -4.85 6.55
CA ARG A 124 9.44 -5.60 6.57
C ARG A 124 8.63 -5.34 5.30
N SER A 125 8.42 -4.08 4.93
CA SER A 125 7.69 -3.71 3.71
C SER A 125 8.32 -4.33 2.47
N HIS A 126 9.65 -4.26 2.34
CA HIS A 126 10.39 -4.90 1.24
C HIS A 126 10.18 -6.42 1.23
N HIS A 127 10.36 -7.08 2.38
CA HIS A 127 10.24 -8.53 2.49
C HIS A 127 8.82 -9.02 2.16
N GLU A 128 7.79 -8.42 2.76
CA GLU A 128 6.40 -8.87 2.60
C GLU A 128 5.87 -8.63 1.20
N MET A 129 6.20 -7.49 0.58
CA MET A 129 5.81 -7.24 -0.81
C MET A 129 6.40 -8.30 -1.76
N LEU A 130 7.68 -8.66 -1.59
CA LEU A 130 8.31 -9.70 -2.42
C LEU A 130 7.75 -11.11 -2.17
N LEU A 131 7.13 -11.35 -1.01
CA LEU A 131 6.46 -12.61 -0.68
C LEU A 131 5.00 -12.69 -1.16
N LEU A 132 4.47 -11.64 -1.82
CA LEU A 132 3.12 -11.70 -2.36
C LEU A 132 2.98 -12.89 -3.33
N PRO A 133 1.96 -13.76 -3.16
CA PRO A 133 1.82 -14.97 -3.97
C PRO A 133 1.76 -14.70 -5.47
N GLN A 134 1.13 -13.61 -5.89
CA GLN A 134 0.97 -13.20 -7.28
C GLN A 134 2.31 -12.75 -7.88
N VAL A 135 3.14 -12.10 -7.08
CA VAL A 135 4.47 -11.62 -7.50
C VAL A 135 5.44 -12.79 -7.61
N SER A 136 5.48 -13.66 -6.60
CA SER A 136 6.32 -14.87 -6.62
C SER A 136 5.97 -15.84 -7.76
N ARG A 137 4.71 -15.87 -8.23
CA ARG A 137 4.29 -16.63 -9.41
C ARG A 137 4.51 -15.91 -10.74
N GLY A 138 4.92 -14.64 -10.74
CA GLY A 138 5.08 -13.82 -11.96
C GLY A 138 3.76 -13.38 -12.60
N GLU A 139 2.65 -13.42 -11.86
CA GLU A 139 1.31 -12.97 -12.31
C GLU A 139 1.09 -11.47 -12.06
N SER A 140 1.93 -10.84 -11.25
CA SER A 140 1.85 -9.42 -10.89
C SER A 140 3.24 -8.85 -10.67
N GLY A 141 3.38 -7.54 -10.88
CA GLY A 141 4.64 -6.83 -10.77
C GLY A 141 4.70 -5.92 -9.54
N ILE A 142 5.91 -5.58 -9.14
CA ILE A 142 6.17 -4.52 -8.16
C ILE A 142 7.16 -3.54 -8.77
N PHE A 143 6.80 -2.26 -8.75
CA PHE A 143 7.71 -1.15 -8.97
C PHE A 143 8.07 -0.55 -7.61
N LEU A 144 9.23 -0.97 -7.07
CA LEU A 144 9.63 -0.66 -5.70
C LEU A 144 10.80 0.32 -5.67
N THR A 145 10.61 1.47 -5.02
CA THR A 145 11.66 2.48 -4.85
C THR A 145 12.23 2.50 -3.43
N SER A 146 13.43 3.04 -3.29
CA SER A 146 14.07 3.34 -2.00
C SER A 146 14.02 4.83 -1.64
N CYS A 147 13.09 5.58 -2.24
CA CYS A 147 12.94 7.02 -2.03
C CYS A 147 11.97 7.28 -0.88
N TYR A 148 12.22 8.27 -0.03
CA TYR A 148 11.19 8.74 0.90
C TYR A 148 10.12 9.51 0.13
N ASP A 149 9.03 8.83 -0.26
CA ASP A 149 8.01 9.36 -1.16
C ASP A 149 6.65 8.67 -0.89
N HIS A 150 5.58 9.22 -1.42
CA HIS A 150 4.24 8.65 -1.36
C HIS A 150 3.40 9.10 -2.56
N TYR A 151 2.65 8.17 -3.13
CA TYR A 151 1.71 8.40 -4.23
C TYR A 151 2.43 9.01 -5.46
N LEU A 152 3.32 8.22 -6.07
CA LEU A 152 4.20 8.66 -7.17
C LEU A 152 3.42 9.24 -8.36
N SER A 153 2.28 8.66 -8.70
CA SER A 153 1.41 9.08 -9.81
C SER A 153 0.76 10.45 -9.62
N LYS A 154 0.93 11.09 -8.46
CA LYS A 154 0.60 12.50 -8.26
C LYS A 154 1.45 13.44 -9.12
N TRP A 155 2.68 13.06 -9.43
CA TRP A 155 3.64 13.92 -10.12
C TRP A 155 3.50 13.82 -11.64
N ALA A 156 3.68 14.94 -12.35
CA ALA A 156 3.48 14.98 -13.81
C ALA A 156 4.49 14.09 -14.58
N ASP A 157 5.64 13.82 -13.99
CA ASP A 157 6.75 13.05 -14.55
C ASP A 157 6.89 11.65 -13.92
N PHE A 158 5.87 11.16 -13.21
CA PHE A 158 5.91 9.88 -12.49
C PHE A 158 6.30 8.69 -13.39
N SER A 159 5.94 8.72 -14.67
CA SER A 159 6.29 7.71 -15.67
C SER A 159 7.82 7.57 -15.86
N SER A 160 8.58 8.62 -15.53
CA SER A 160 10.04 8.67 -15.62
C SER A 160 10.74 8.21 -14.35
N ALA A 161 10.00 7.97 -13.26
CA ALA A 161 10.57 7.41 -12.03
C ALA A 161 11.28 6.10 -12.34
N ARG A 162 12.40 5.82 -11.66
CA ARG A 162 13.24 4.65 -11.92
C ARG A 162 13.41 3.76 -10.70
N ALA A 163 13.32 2.46 -10.92
CA ALA A 163 13.69 1.42 -9.97
C ALA A 163 14.58 0.42 -10.69
N LEU A 164 15.77 0.13 -10.14
CA LEU A 164 16.76 -0.79 -10.73
C LEU A 164 17.06 -0.52 -12.22
N GLY A 165 17.05 0.76 -12.62
CA GLY A 165 17.31 1.19 -14.00
C GLY A 165 16.09 1.15 -14.93
N VAL A 166 14.97 0.54 -14.55
CA VAL A 166 13.72 0.46 -15.31
C VAL A 166 12.84 1.67 -14.98
N THR A 167 12.23 2.30 -15.98
CA THR A 167 11.26 3.38 -15.73
C THR A 167 9.89 2.83 -15.36
N LEU A 168 9.04 3.61 -14.68
CA LEU A 168 7.67 3.18 -14.40
C LEU A 168 6.87 2.97 -15.69
N ALA A 169 7.12 3.78 -16.74
CA ALA A 169 6.53 3.57 -18.06
C ALA A 169 6.90 2.20 -18.65
N ASP A 170 8.18 1.83 -18.58
CA ASP A 170 8.67 0.53 -19.06
C ASP A 170 8.13 -0.64 -18.23
N ALA A 171 7.91 -0.43 -16.93
CA ALA A 171 7.31 -1.44 -16.05
C ALA A 171 5.81 -1.65 -16.35
N LEU A 172 5.09 -0.58 -16.70
CA LEU A 172 3.67 -0.64 -17.10
C LEU A 172 3.46 -1.30 -18.47
N ALA A 173 4.49 -1.31 -19.33
CA ALA A 173 4.43 -1.86 -20.68
C ALA A 173 4.72 -3.38 -20.75
N GLN A 174 5.13 -3.99 -19.64
CA GLN A 174 5.42 -5.43 -19.51
C GLN A 174 4.16 -6.22 -19.14
#